data_AF-A0A3B9MN38-F1
#
_entry.id   AF-A0A3B9MN38-F1
#
_cell.length_a   1.000
_cell.length_b   1.000
_cell.length_c   1.000
_cell.angle_alpha   90.00
_cell.angle_beta   90.00
_cell.angle_gamma   90.00
#
_symmetry.space_group_name_H-M   'P 1'
#
loop_
_entity.id
_entity.type
_entity.pdbx_description
1 polymer ?
#
loop_
_entity_poly.entity_id
_entity_poly.type
_entity_poly.pdbx_seq_one_letter_code
_entity_poly.pdbx_strand_id
1 'polypeptide(L)'
;MVQADGSSDSKNALQKKPNEQSLDVNAPKRWPTVVTSLALLSIAAGGGFAIWWTSFAFVDLTTRVAFIMGSALNLAIFLAIVAQACIYLGQKNLMLKQWRAMHDALSQSERQTWVAEMAFAIGTQARVCVHSVSLDLDKARMFIKIENIGKVAADTIRLKGVLELSDVWEPKSVPVNREYDALFPGTLKIKTRITLHDHFSEEQIGWIRSGAAKFILKGEISYSDGFLPKETRTTPFAFRYRLGDKDWFVYSGEEEN
;
A
#
# COMPACT_ATOMS: atom_id res chain seq x y z
N MET A 1 41.85 -15.75 -5.80
CA MET A 1 41.16 -16.50 -4.75
C MET A 1 40.60 -15.49 -3.77
N VAL A 2 39.30 -15.22 -3.83
CA VAL A 2 38.59 -14.31 -2.93
C VAL A 2 37.42 -15.11 -2.39
N GLN A 3 37.43 -15.38 -1.08
CA GLN A 3 36.33 -16.01 -0.37
C GLN A 3 35.12 -15.08 -0.43
N ALA A 4 34.07 -15.54 -1.10
CA ALA A 4 32.75 -14.95 -1.01
C ALA A 4 32.12 -15.40 0.31
N ASP A 5 32.08 -14.50 1.28
CA ASP A 5 31.40 -14.71 2.55
C ASP A 5 29.89 -14.58 2.29
N GLY A 6 29.27 -15.73 2.05
CA GLY A 6 27.83 -15.86 1.81
C GLY A 6 27.06 -15.66 3.11
N SER A 7 26.73 -14.40 3.42
CA SER A 7 25.72 -14.08 4.44
C SER A 7 24.32 -14.35 3.88
N SER A 8 23.94 -15.63 3.94
CA SER A 8 22.61 -16.15 3.63
C SER A 8 21.63 -15.91 4.78
N ASP A 9 21.51 -14.67 5.26
CA ASP A 9 20.59 -14.29 6.32
C ASP A 9 19.33 -13.61 5.74
N SER A 10 18.85 -14.13 4.60
CA SER A 10 17.46 -13.95 4.17
C SER A 10 16.58 -14.85 5.03
N LYS A 11 16.46 -14.46 6.31
CA LYS A 11 15.39 -14.91 7.17
C LYS A 11 14.10 -14.51 6.50
N ASN A 12 13.55 -15.46 5.75
CA ASN A 12 12.15 -15.62 5.42
C ASN A 12 11.32 -14.66 6.27
N ALA A 13 11.04 -13.48 5.72
CA ALA A 13 9.90 -12.69 6.14
C ALA A 13 8.73 -13.58 5.78
N LEU A 14 8.42 -14.45 6.75
CA LEU A 14 7.31 -15.35 6.78
C LEU A 14 6.16 -14.54 6.23
N GLN A 15 5.78 -14.83 4.98
CA GLN A 15 4.39 -14.75 4.58
C GLN A 15 3.69 -15.43 5.73
N LYS A 16 3.14 -14.61 6.63
CA LYS A 16 2.29 -15.02 7.72
C LYS A 16 1.19 -15.74 6.98
N LYS A 17 1.34 -17.08 6.86
CA LYS A 17 0.37 -17.92 6.17
C LYS A 17 -0.95 -17.42 6.70
N PRO A 18 -1.82 -16.84 5.84
CA PRO A 18 -3.07 -16.25 6.29
C PRO A 18 -3.66 -17.34 7.15
N ASN A 19 -3.76 -17.03 8.45
CA ASN A 19 -4.04 -17.98 9.49
C ASN A 19 -5.11 -18.87 8.90
N GLU A 20 -4.81 -20.14 8.64
CA GLU A 20 -5.83 -21.15 8.42
C GLU A 20 -6.54 -21.19 9.77
N GLN A 21 -7.34 -20.15 10.05
CA GLN A 21 -8.64 -20.29 10.62
C GLN A 21 -9.25 -21.32 9.69
N SER A 22 -8.97 -22.58 10.01
CA SER A 22 -9.90 -23.67 9.86
C SER A 22 -11.24 -22.99 9.93
N LEU A 23 -11.93 -22.99 8.79
CA LEU A 23 -13.37 -22.80 8.76
C LEU A 23 -13.86 -23.87 9.72
N ASP A 24 -13.81 -23.54 11.01
CA ASP A 24 -14.57 -24.16 12.05
C ASP A 24 -15.94 -23.68 11.62
N VAL A 25 -16.49 -24.46 10.68
CA VAL A 25 -17.82 -24.34 10.13
C VAL A 25 -18.63 -24.30 11.39
N ASN A 26 -18.95 -23.09 11.80
CA ASN A 26 -19.45 -22.76 13.12
C ASN A 26 -20.83 -23.40 13.10
N ALA A 27 -20.85 -24.68 13.46
CA ALA A 27 -21.92 -25.58 13.13
C ALA A 27 -23.11 -24.95 13.82
N PRO A 28 -24.13 -24.51 13.05
CA PRO A 28 -25.15 -23.61 13.55
C PRO A 28 -25.65 -24.19 14.85
N LYS A 29 -25.30 -23.50 15.96
CA LYS A 29 -25.44 -23.99 17.33
C LYS A 29 -26.85 -24.54 17.43
N ARG A 30 -27.04 -25.87 17.56
CA ARG A 30 -28.35 -26.57 17.34
C ARG A 30 -29.50 -26.12 18.26
N TRP A 31 -29.21 -25.18 19.14
CA TRP A 31 -30.12 -24.63 20.14
C TRP A 31 -31.43 -24.02 19.61
N PRO A 32 -31.45 -23.18 18.56
CA PRO A 32 -32.68 -22.55 18.12
C PRO A 32 -33.64 -23.56 17.47
N THR A 33 -33.12 -24.61 16.81
CA THR A 33 -33.95 -25.71 16.29
C THR A 33 -34.56 -26.55 17.41
N VAL A 34 -33.81 -26.81 18.49
CA VAL A 34 -34.35 -27.54 19.65
C VAL A 34 -35.43 -26.70 20.36
N VAL A 35 -35.17 -25.41 20.61
CA VAL A 35 -36.14 -24.52 21.28
C VAL A 35 -37.41 -24.34 20.46
N THR A 36 -37.30 -24.15 19.14
CA THR A 36 -38.48 -24.02 18.26
C THR A 36 -39.28 -25.32 18.17
N SER A 37 -38.62 -26.47 18.10
CA SER A 37 -39.29 -27.77 18.11
C SER A 37 -40.03 -28.02 19.44
N LEU A 38 -39.41 -27.66 20.56
CA LEU A 38 -40.02 -27.80 21.89
C LEU A 38 -41.24 -26.87 22.05
N ALA A 39 -41.15 -25.64 21.56
CA ALA A 39 -42.25 -24.68 21.55
C ALA A 39 -43.42 -25.16 20.68
N LEU A 40 -43.15 -25.64 19.46
CA LEU A 40 -44.17 -26.21 18.57
C LEU A 40 -44.85 -27.44 19.18
N LEU A 41 -44.07 -28.34 19.79
CA LEU A 41 -44.62 -29.51 20.50
C LEU A 41 -45.50 -29.11 21.69
N SER A 42 -45.10 -28.07 22.43
CA SER A 42 -45.88 -27.56 23.56
C SER A 42 -47.21 -26.95 23.11
N ILE A 43 -47.21 -26.20 22.00
CA ILE A 43 -48.42 -25.63 21.39
C ILE A 43 -49.32 -26.74 20.84
N ALA A 44 -48.75 -27.75 20.17
CA ALA A 44 -49.51 -28.87 19.64
C ALA A 44 -50.17 -29.70 20.75
N ALA A 45 -49.42 -30.01 21.82
CA ALA A 45 -49.94 -30.75 22.97
C ALA A 45 -51.00 -29.95 23.73
N GLY A 46 -50.75 -28.66 23.99
CA GLY A 46 -51.71 -27.77 24.67
C GLY A 46 -52.98 -27.55 23.84
N GLY A 47 -52.85 -27.29 22.53
CA GLY A 47 -53.97 -27.13 21.62
C GLY A 47 -54.79 -28.41 21.47
N GLY A 48 -54.13 -29.56 21.33
CA GLY A 48 -54.79 -30.87 21.28
C GLY A 48 -55.54 -31.19 22.58
N PHE A 49 -54.94 -30.91 23.74
CA PHE A 49 -55.60 -31.07 25.03
C PHE A 49 -56.82 -30.14 25.17
N ALA A 50 -56.72 -28.89 24.74
CA ALA A 50 -57.85 -27.95 24.77
C ALA A 50 -59.00 -28.39 23.85
N ILE A 51 -58.70 -28.88 22.64
CA ILE A 51 -59.71 -29.44 21.72
C ILE A 51 -60.36 -30.67 22.33
N TRP A 52 -59.56 -31.57 22.92
CA TRP A 52 -60.07 -32.76 23.60
C TRP A 52 -60.98 -32.41 24.77
N TRP A 53 -60.56 -31.49 25.64
CA TRP A 53 -61.31 -31.03 26.80
C TRP A 53 -62.64 -30.39 26.39
N THR A 54 -62.62 -29.46 25.44
CA THR A 54 -63.84 -28.78 24.94
C THR A 54 -64.81 -29.73 24.26
N SER A 55 -64.32 -30.83 23.67
CA SER A 55 -65.17 -31.85 23.05
C SER A 55 -66.15 -32.52 24.02
N PHE A 56 -65.86 -32.54 25.34
CA PHE A 56 -66.76 -33.11 26.34
C PHE A 56 -68.06 -32.31 26.56
N ALA A 57 -68.14 -31.07 26.05
CA ALA A 57 -69.36 -30.27 26.12
C ALA A 57 -70.47 -30.76 25.17
N PHE A 58 -70.15 -31.62 24.20
CA PHE A 58 -71.11 -32.16 23.24
C PHE A 58 -71.58 -33.56 23.65
N VAL A 59 -72.90 -33.75 23.73
CA VAL A 59 -73.53 -35.03 24.13
C VAL A 59 -73.59 -36.04 22.97
N ASP A 60 -73.76 -35.55 21.74
CA ASP A 60 -73.79 -36.40 20.54
C ASP A 60 -72.37 -36.76 20.06
N LEU A 61 -72.13 -38.06 19.85
CA LEU A 61 -70.84 -38.59 19.43
C LEU A 61 -70.43 -38.09 18.05
N THR A 62 -71.38 -37.98 17.13
CA THR A 62 -71.11 -37.57 15.75
C THR A 62 -70.65 -36.12 15.69
N THR A 63 -71.36 -35.24 16.41
CA THR A 63 -71.00 -33.82 16.56
C THR A 63 -69.62 -33.65 17.22
N ARG A 64 -69.32 -34.45 18.23
CA ARG A 64 -68.02 -34.44 18.93
C ARG A 64 -66.85 -34.79 18.00
N VAL A 65 -67.00 -35.84 17.20
CA VAL A 65 -65.95 -36.28 16.25
C VAL A 65 -65.75 -35.24 15.15
N ALA A 66 -66.83 -34.68 14.59
CA ALA A 66 -66.74 -33.64 13.57
C ALA A 66 -66.02 -32.38 14.08
N PHE A 67 -66.31 -31.97 15.32
CA PHE A 67 -65.63 -30.82 15.96
C PHE A 67 -64.13 -31.08 16.17
N ILE A 68 -63.75 -32.26 16.66
CA ILE A 68 -62.34 -32.63 16.84
C ILE A 68 -61.61 -32.63 15.50
N MET A 69 -62.17 -33.26 14.47
CA MET A 69 -61.57 -33.31 13.14
C MET A 69 -61.40 -31.92 12.53
N GLY A 70 -62.44 -31.08 12.59
CA GLY A 70 -62.37 -29.71 12.06
C GLY A 70 -61.35 -28.83 12.79
N SER A 71 -61.31 -28.93 14.12
CA SER A 71 -60.36 -28.15 14.93
C SER A 71 -58.92 -28.65 14.81
N ALA A 72 -58.72 -29.97 14.71
CA ALA A 72 -57.40 -30.56 14.50
C ALA A 72 -56.80 -30.18 13.14
N LEU A 73 -57.62 -30.13 12.09
CA LEU A 73 -57.17 -29.66 10.77
C LEU A 73 -56.71 -28.19 10.82
N ASN A 74 -57.50 -27.32 11.44
CA ASN A 74 -57.14 -25.90 11.60
C ASN A 74 -55.86 -25.73 12.43
N LEU A 75 -55.70 -26.50 13.50
CA LEU A 75 -54.48 -26.49 14.31
C LEU A 75 -53.26 -26.97 13.52
N ALA A 76 -53.40 -28.01 12.70
CA ALA A 76 -52.33 -28.52 11.86
C ALA A 76 -51.88 -27.49 10.81
N ILE A 77 -52.83 -26.82 10.14
CA ILE A 77 -52.54 -25.75 9.18
C ILE A 77 -51.81 -24.59 9.87
N PHE A 78 -52.27 -24.18 11.05
CA PHE A 78 -51.63 -23.13 11.83
C PHE A 78 -50.17 -23.49 12.20
N LEU A 79 -49.94 -24.69 12.72
CA LEU A 79 -48.61 -25.18 13.07
C LEU A 79 -47.68 -25.21 11.85
N ALA A 80 -48.20 -25.61 10.67
CA ALA A 80 -47.44 -25.60 9.43
C ALA A 80 -47.00 -24.18 9.03
N ILE A 81 -47.90 -23.17 9.12
CA ILE A 81 -47.57 -21.77 8.82
C ILE A 81 -46.52 -21.23 9.81
N VAL A 82 -46.66 -21.53 11.11
CA VAL A 82 -45.69 -21.11 12.13
C VAL A 82 -44.32 -21.75 11.87
N ALA A 83 -44.28 -23.05 11.55
CA ALA A 83 -43.04 -23.74 11.21
C ALA A 83 -42.36 -23.12 9.97
N GLN A 84 -43.13 -22.83 8.91
CA GLN A 84 -42.63 -22.14 7.72
C GLN A 84 -42.06 -20.75 8.03
N ALA A 85 -42.75 -19.96 8.86
CA ALA A 85 -42.29 -18.64 9.27
C ALA A 85 -40.97 -18.71 10.07
N CYS A 86 -40.84 -19.69 10.98
CA CYS A 86 -39.60 -19.91 11.73
C CYS A 86 -38.43 -20.29 10.81
N ILE A 87 -38.65 -21.18 9.84
CA ILE A 87 -37.63 -21.57 8.85
C ILE A 87 -37.19 -20.34 8.04
N TYR A 88 -38.15 -19.54 7.57
CA TYR A 88 -37.86 -18.34 6.79
C TYR A 88 -37.03 -17.31 7.57
N LEU A 89 -37.35 -17.06 8.84
CA LEU A 89 -36.56 -16.17 9.70
C LEU A 89 -35.13 -16.70 9.90
N GLY A 90 -34.97 -18.02 10.04
CA GLY A 90 -33.66 -18.67 10.11
C GLY A 90 -32.83 -18.45 8.84
N GLN A 91 -33.42 -18.69 7.67
CA GLN A 91 -32.77 -18.48 6.37
C GLN A 91 -32.39 -17.01 6.16
N LYS A 92 -33.28 -16.07 6.49
CA LYS A 92 -33.02 -14.63 6.38
C LYS A 92 -31.79 -14.22 7.20
N ASN A 93 -31.67 -14.71 8.44
CA ASN A 93 -30.52 -14.41 9.30
C ASN A 93 -29.21 -14.98 8.75
N LEU A 94 -29.25 -16.18 8.15
CA LEU A 94 -28.09 -16.78 7.53
C LEU A 94 -27.65 -16.01 6.27
N MET A 95 -28.59 -15.62 5.42
CA MET A 95 -28.31 -14.79 4.24
C MET A 95 -27.73 -13.43 4.63
N LEU A 96 -28.24 -12.78 5.68
CA LEU A 96 -27.68 -11.52 6.17
C LEU A 96 -26.24 -11.66 6.65
N LYS A 97 -25.89 -12.79 7.29
CA LYS A 97 -24.51 -13.06 7.71
C LYS A 97 -23.60 -13.28 6.50
N GLN A 98 -24.03 -14.08 5.53
CA GLN A 98 -23.28 -14.31 4.29
C GLN A 98 -23.09 -13.02 3.50
N TRP A 99 -24.13 -12.19 3.40
CA TRP A 99 -24.07 -10.88 2.75
C TRP A 99 -23.01 -9.98 3.39
N ARG A 100 -23.00 -9.87 4.73
CA ARG A 100 -21.98 -9.07 5.44
C ARG A 100 -20.57 -9.61 5.22
N ALA A 101 -20.38 -10.92 5.33
CA ALA A 101 -19.08 -11.54 5.08
C ALA A 101 -18.58 -11.31 3.65
N MET A 102 -19.47 -11.39 2.65
CA MET A 102 -19.15 -11.10 1.26
C MET A 102 -18.81 -9.63 1.06
N HIS A 103 -19.56 -8.72 1.69
CA HIS A 103 -19.29 -7.29 1.61
C HIS A 103 -17.95 -6.94 2.25
N ASP A 104 -17.64 -7.52 3.41
CA ASP A 104 -16.35 -7.35 4.08
C ASP A 104 -15.21 -7.89 3.20
N ALA A 105 -15.39 -9.07 2.58
CA ALA A 105 -14.41 -9.65 1.66
C ALA A 105 -14.17 -8.78 0.42
N LEU A 106 -15.22 -8.19 -0.17
CA LEU A 106 -15.08 -7.26 -1.29
C LEU A 106 -14.29 -6.01 -0.90
N SER A 107 -14.62 -5.41 0.25
CA SER A 107 -13.88 -4.23 0.75
C SER A 107 -12.40 -4.53 1.03
N GLN A 108 -12.08 -5.74 1.48
CA GLN A 108 -10.70 -6.19 1.66
C GLN A 108 -10.00 -6.40 0.31
N SER A 109 -10.69 -6.98 -0.66
CA SER A 109 -10.18 -7.16 -2.03
C SER A 109 -9.86 -5.81 -2.68
N GLU A 110 -10.74 -4.82 -2.56
CA GLU A 110 -10.51 -3.46 -3.07
C GLU A 110 -9.28 -2.80 -2.44
N ARG A 111 -9.09 -2.98 -1.13
CA ARG A 111 -7.87 -2.51 -0.46
C ARG A 111 -6.62 -3.21 -0.98
N GLN A 112 -6.70 -4.51 -1.25
CA GLN A 112 -5.56 -5.25 -1.80
C GLN A 112 -5.22 -4.84 -3.22
N THR A 113 -6.21 -4.62 -4.09
CA THR A 113 -5.97 -4.13 -5.45
C THR A 113 -5.35 -2.75 -5.41
N TRP A 114 -5.82 -1.86 -4.54
CA TRP A 114 -5.25 -0.54 -4.37
C TRP A 114 -3.79 -0.59 -3.87
N VAL A 115 -3.49 -1.41 -2.86
CA VAL A 115 -2.11 -1.60 -2.38
C VAL A 115 -1.21 -2.18 -3.48
N ALA A 116 -1.72 -3.14 -4.26
CA ALA A 116 -0.99 -3.74 -5.37
C ALA A 116 -0.69 -2.71 -6.48
N GLU A 117 -1.67 -1.87 -6.83
CA GLU A 117 -1.51 -0.77 -7.79
C GLU A 117 -0.46 0.24 -7.30
N MET A 118 -0.50 0.63 -6.02
CA MET A 118 0.52 1.50 -5.43
C MET A 118 1.90 0.86 -5.43
N ALA A 119 2.01 -0.41 -5.05
CA ALA A 119 3.28 -1.13 -5.04
C ALA A 119 3.86 -1.26 -6.45
N PHE A 120 3.01 -1.52 -7.45
CA PHE A 120 3.39 -1.51 -8.85
C PHE A 120 3.88 -0.14 -9.27
N ALA A 121 3.11 0.92 -9.00
CA ALA A 121 3.49 2.29 -9.30
C ALA A 121 4.85 2.63 -8.68
N ILE A 122 5.07 2.36 -7.38
CA ILE A 122 6.36 2.59 -6.70
C ILE A 122 7.49 1.77 -7.35
N GLY A 123 7.21 0.53 -7.74
CA GLY A 123 8.17 -0.38 -8.34
C GLY A 123 8.52 -0.08 -9.80
N THR A 124 7.69 0.68 -10.52
CA THR A 124 7.86 1.02 -11.95
C THR A 124 8.20 2.49 -12.18
N GLN A 125 8.56 3.24 -11.15
CA GLN A 125 8.86 4.67 -11.30
C GLN A 125 10.20 4.97 -11.97
N ALA A 126 10.28 6.14 -12.58
CA ALA A 126 11.56 6.71 -12.93
C ALA A 126 12.26 7.19 -11.66
N ARG A 127 13.58 7.08 -11.62
CA ARG A 127 14.39 7.57 -10.51
C ARG A 127 15.62 8.22 -11.09
N VAL A 128 15.64 9.54 -11.12
CA VAL A 128 16.76 10.29 -11.70
C VAL A 128 17.65 10.79 -10.57
N CYS A 129 18.95 10.49 -10.65
CA CYS A 129 19.92 10.92 -9.67
C CYS A 129 21.21 11.40 -10.35
N VAL A 130 22.06 12.08 -9.57
CA VAL A 130 23.43 12.36 -10.00
C VAL A 130 24.21 11.05 -9.87
N HIS A 131 24.65 10.50 -11.00
CA HIS A 131 25.46 9.30 -11.03
C HIS A 131 26.89 9.55 -10.55
N SER A 132 27.50 10.63 -11.05
CA SER A 132 28.88 10.95 -10.71
C SER A 132 29.17 12.41 -10.99
N VAL A 133 30.01 13.00 -10.15
CA VAL A 133 30.57 14.33 -10.35
C VAL A 133 32.07 14.17 -10.56
N SER A 134 32.61 14.80 -11.60
CA SER A 134 34.05 14.77 -11.86
C SER A 134 34.57 16.18 -12.07
N LEU A 135 35.76 16.45 -11.52
CA LEU A 135 36.38 17.77 -11.56
C LEU A 135 37.78 17.67 -12.19
N ASP A 136 37.99 18.40 -13.29
CA ASP A 136 39.27 18.58 -13.96
C ASP A 136 39.76 20.00 -13.65
N LEU A 137 40.59 20.14 -12.62
CA LEU A 137 41.12 21.42 -12.15
C LEU A 137 42.16 22.03 -13.09
N ASP A 138 42.80 21.24 -13.93
CA ASP A 138 43.80 21.73 -14.89
C ASP A 138 43.11 22.47 -16.03
N LYS A 139 41.94 21.98 -16.45
CA LYS A 139 41.09 22.64 -17.44
C LYS A 139 40.00 23.52 -16.83
N ALA A 140 39.95 23.59 -15.50
CA ALA A 140 38.89 24.19 -14.69
C ALA A 140 37.48 23.82 -15.21
N ARG A 141 37.23 22.51 -15.39
CA ARG A 141 35.97 21.97 -15.88
C ARG A 141 35.39 20.99 -14.89
N MET A 142 34.12 21.18 -14.59
CA MET A 142 33.33 20.24 -13.82
C MET A 142 32.33 19.53 -14.72
N PHE A 143 32.13 18.24 -14.49
CA PHE A 143 31.11 17.46 -15.17
C PHE A 143 30.18 16.80 -14.17
N ILE A 144 28.88 16.99 -14.37
CA ILE A 144 27.82 16.33 -13.61
C ILE A 144 27.16 15.34 -14.55
N LYS A 145 27.24 14.04 -14.22
CA LYS A 145 26.53 12.99 -14.95
C LYS A 145 25.23 12.66 -14.23
N ILE A 146 24.12 12.75 -14.95
CA ILE A 146 22.79 12.39 -14.46
C ILE A 146 22.39 11.07 -15.12
N GLU A 147 21.76 10.19 -14.34
CA GLU A 147 21.29 8.88 -14.79
C GLU A 147 19.89 8.61 -14.26
N ASN A 148 19.09 7.91 -15.06
CA ASN A 148 17.83 7.33 -14.61
C ASN A 148 18.07 5.87 -14.20
N ILE A 149 18.05 5.64 -12.89
CA ILE A 149 18.16 4.31 -12.26
C ILE A 149 16.78 3.63 -12.07
N GLY A 150 15.71 4.29 -12.52
CA GLY A 150 14.35 3.75 -12.49
C GLY A 150 14.10 2.70 -13.58
N LYS A 151 12.84 2.26 -13.71
CA LYS A 151 12.44 1.26 -14.72
C LYS A 151 11.75 1.84 -15.95
N VAL A 152 11.38 3.11 -15.90
CA VAL A 152 10.66 3.82 -16.96
C VAL A 152 11.38 5.12 -17.28
N ALA A 153 11.10 5.68 -18.46
CA ALA A 153 11.71 6.94 -18.88
C ALA A 153 11.31 8.08 -17.95
N ALA A 154 12.24 9.02 -17.73
CA ALA A 154 11.98 10.28 -17.08
C ALA A 154 11.91 11.38 -18.12
N ASP A 155 10.92 12.25 -18.02
CA ASP A 155 10.68 13.37 -18.92
C ASP A 155 10.76 14.71 -18.17
N THR A 156 11.05 15.79 -18.90
CA THR A 156 11.13 17.17 -18.39
C THR A 156 12.08 17.27 -17.19
N ILE A 157 13.32 16.83 -17.39
CA ILE A 157 14.31 16.74 -16.32
C ILE A 157 14.95 18.11 -16.12
N ARG A 158 14.85 18.65 -14.91
CA ARG A 158 15.40 19.95 -14.52
C ARG A 158 16.42 19.76 -13.41
N LEU A 159 17.68 20.06 -13.71
CA LEU A 159 18.74 20.17 -12.72
C LEU A 159 18.75 21.60 -12.19
N LYS A 160 18.51 21.76 -10.88
CA LYS A 160 18.71 23.01 -10.15
C LYS A 160 19.72 22.77 -9.04
N GLY A 161 20.81 23.52 -9.05
CA GLY A 161 21.82 23.40 -8.01
C GLY A 161 22.57 24.69 -7.78
N VAL A 162 23.46 24.65 -6.79
CA VAL A 162 24.35 25.73 -6.42
C VAL A 162 25.73 25.12 -6.19
N LEU A 163 26.73 25.72 -6.85
CA LEU A 163 28.13 25.52 -6.50
C LEU A 163 28.51 26.54 -5.45
N GLU A 164 28.93 26.07 -4.30
CA GLU A 164 29.29 26.89 -3.15
C GLU A 164 30.78 26.73 -2.85
N LEU A 165 31.44 27.87 -2.71
CA LEU A 165 32.81 27.98 -2.22
C LEU A 165 32.75 28.64 -0.83
N SER A 166 33.18 27.93 0.19
CA SER A 166 33.23 28.40 1.58
C SER A 166 34.63 28.22 2.19
N ASP A 167 34.80 28.69 3.43
CA ASP A 167 36.08 28.75 4.16
C ASP A 167 37.16 29.61 3.47
N VAL A 168 36.71 30.64 2.75
CA VAL A 168 37.56 31.63 2.07
C VAL A 168 37.12 33.05 2.43
N TRP A 169 37.98 34.03 2.18
CA TRP A 169 37.69 35.44 2.49
C TRP A 169 36.43 35.95 1.78
N GLU A 170 36.17 35.47 0.56
CA GLU A 170 34.97 35.81 -0.23
C GLU A 170 34.21 34.54 -0.62
N PRO A 171 33.27 34.08 0.22
CA PRO A 171 32.38 32.98 -0.13
C PRO A 171 31.57 33.31 -1.38
N LYS A 172 31.41 32.33 -2.27
CA LYS A 172 30.71 32.53 -3.54
C LYS A 172 29.76 31.38 -3.83
N SER A 173 28.56 31.73 -4.25
CA SER A 173 27.52 30.78 -4.67
C SER A 173 27.15 31.02 -6.13
N VAL A 174 27.12 29.95 -6.93
CA VAL A 174 26.88 30.01 -8.38
C VAL A 174 25.73 29.06 -8.72
N PRO A 175 24.61 29.57 -9.28
CA PRO A 175 23.48 28.73 -9.64
C PRO A 175 23.80 27.88 -10.88
N VAL A 176 23.32 26.63 -10.87
CA VAL A 176 23.42 25.67 -11.97
C VAL A 176 22.00 25.26 -12.35
N ASN A 177 21.53 25.76 -13.50
CA ASN A 177 20.20 25.44 -14.03
C ASN A 177 20.33 24.82 -15.42
N ARG A 178 19.78 23.62 -15.60
CA ARG A 178 19.73 22.90 -16.89
C ARG A 178 18.41 22.15 -17.03
N GLU A 179 17.94 22.06 -18.27
CA GLU A 179 16.73 21.32 -18.64
C GLU A 179 17.06 20.32 -19.74
N TYR A 180 16.44 19.15 -19.66
CA TYR A 180 16.62 18.04 -20.58
C TYR A 180 15.27 17.38 -20.90
N ASP A 181 15.13 16.88 -22.11
CA ASP A 181 13.85 16.36 -22.61
C ASP A 181 13.47 15.02 -21.94
N ALA A 182 14.25 13.97 -22.21
CA ALA A 182 13.96 12.62 -21.73
C ALA A 182 15.23 11.84 -21.38
N LEU A 183 15.14 10.95 -20.40
CA LEU A 183 16.20 10.03 -19.99
C LEU A 183 15.64 8.62 -19.76
N PHE A 184 15.99 7.72 -20.66
CA PHE A 184 15.57 6.32 -20.61
C PHE A 184 16.40 5.52 -19.60
N PRO A 185 15.81 4.51 -18.96
CA PRO A 185 16.52 3.66 -18.00
C PRO A 185 17.68 2.93 -18.69
N GLY A 186 18.85 2.91 -18.05
CA GLY A 186 20.04 2.24 -18.57
C GLY A 186 20.66 2.86 -19.84
N THR A 187 20.19 4.04 -20.28
CA THR A 187 20.75 4.72 -21.46
C THR A 187 21.89 5.68 -21.13
N LEU A 188 22.39 6.36 -22.16
CA LEU A 188 23.53 7.26 -22.13
C LEU A 188 23.34 8.36 -21.08
N LYS A 189 24.29 8.46 -20.14
CA LYS A 189 24.27 9.43 -19.04
C LYS A 189 24.34 10.84 -19.59
N ILE A 190 23.42 11.71 -19.17
CA ILE A 190 23.45 13.12 -19.54
C ILE A 190 24.65 13.76 -18.87
N LYS A 191 25.56 14.34 -19.65
CA LYS A 191 26.78 14.97 -19.16
C LYS A 191 26.65 16.49 -19.21
N THR A 192 26.40 17.10 -18.06
CA THR A 192 26.44 18.56 -17.90
C THR A 192 27.88 19.01 -17.76
N ARG A 193 28.33 19.97 -18.57
CA ARG A 193 29.63 20.63 -18.40
C ARG A 193 29.43 22.00 -17.78
N ILE A 194 30.24 22.31 -16.77
CA ILE A 194 30.36 23.64 -16.16
C ILE A 194 31.83 24.06 -16.29
N THR A 195 32.06 25.23 -16.87
CA THR A 195 33.39 25.82 -16.94
C THR A 195 33.56 26.73 -15.72
N LEU A 196 34.55 26.45 -14.87
CA LEU A 196 34.71 27.17 -13.61
C LEU A 196 35.22 28.59 -13.80
N HIS A 197 36.04 28.86 -14.83
CA HIS A 197 36.52 30.22 -15.13
C HIS A 197 35.38 31.21 -15.44
N ASP A 198 34.22 30.72 -15.90
CA ASP A 198 33.05 31.57 -16.17
C ASP A 198 32.43 32.11 -14.87
N HIS A 199 32.79 31.51 -13.72
CA HIS A 199 32.13 31.72 -12.45
C HIS A 199 33.07 32.00 -11.28
N PHE A 200 34.34 31.59 -11.34
CA PHE A 200 35.33 31.71 -10.29
C PHE A 200 36.62 32.33 -10.83
N SER A 201 37.29 33.15 -10.02
CA SER A 201 38.59 33.72 -10.38
C SER A 201 39.68 32.64 -10.36
N GLU A 202 40.82 32.91 -11.00
CA GLU A 202 42.01 32.03 -10.92
C GLU A 202 42.45 31.77 -9.48
N GLU A 203 42.35 32.80 -8.63
CA GLU A 203 42.69 32.70 -7.20
C GLU A 203 41.74 31.74 -6.48
N GLN A 204 40.43 31.86 -6.70
CA GLN A 204 39.42 30.95 -6.14
C GLN A 204 39.64 29.51 -6.60
N ILE A 205 39.93 29.30 -7.88
CA ILE A 205 40.27 27.98 -8.43
C ILE A 205 41.57 27.46 -7.78
N GLY A 206 42.53 28.35 -7.53
CA GLY A 206 43.74 28.07 -6.77
C GLY A 206 43.45 27.56 -5.35
N TRP A 207 42.50 28.17 -4.64
CA TRP A 207 42.08 27.72 -3.31
C TRP A 207 41.38 26.35 -3.33
N ILE A 208 40.58 26.06 -4.35
CA ILE A 208 39.99 24.73 -4.56
C ILE A 208 41.12 23.70 -4.81
N ARG A 209 42.10 24.07 -5.63
CA ARG A 209 43.23 23.22 -6.01
C ARG A 209 44.17 22.92 -4.85
N SER A 210 44.39 23.87 -3.95
CA SER A 210 45.19 23.66 -2.74
C SER A 210 44.41 23.00 -1.60
N GLY A 211 43.09 22.88 -1.72
CA GLY A 211 42.22 22.36 -0.67
C GLY A 211 42.01 23.36 0.48
N ALA A 212 42.39 24.63 0.27
CA ALA A 212 42.19 25.72 1.23
C ALA A 212 40.72 26.14 1.32
N ALA A 213 39.90 25.83 0.30
CA ALA A 213 38.48 26.13 0.27
C ALA A 213 37.62 24.87 0.31
N LYS A 214 36.46 24.96 0.97
CA LYS A 214 35.39 23.96 0.86
C LYS A 214 34.62 24.20 -0.43
N PHE A 215 34.60 23.21 -1.32
CA PHE A 215 33.84 23.28 -2.57
C PHE A 215 32.71 22.26 -2.56
N ILE A 216 31.48 22.76 -2.63
CA ILE A 216 30.25 21.98 -2.44
C ILE A 216 29.34 22.18 -3.64
N LEU A 217 28.77 21.10 -4.15
CA LEU A 217 27.67 21.10 -5.13
C LEU A 217 26.42 20.56 -4.44
N LYS A 218 25.38 21.37 -4.31
CA LYS A 218 24.10 20.92 -3.75
C LYS A 218 22.92 21.38 -4.59
N GLY A 219 21.81 20.65 -4.54
CA GLY A 219 20.66 20.97 -5.36
C GLY A 219 19.61 19.87 -5.39
N GLU A 220 18.76 19.94 -6.40
CA GLU A 220 17.71 18.97 -6.68
C GLU A 220 17.58 18.70 -8.19
N ILE A 221 17.16 17.50 -8.53
CA ILE A 221 16.74 17.13 -9.87
C ILE A 221 15.23 16.96 -9.85
N SER A 222 14.51 17.80 -10.59
CA SER A 222 13.07 17.64 -10.81
C SER A 222 12.80 16.86 -12.09
N TYR A 223 11.83 15.96 -12.12
CA TYR A 223 11.45 15.20 -13.32
C TYR A 223 10.01 14.68 -13.23
N SER A 224 9.48 14.22 -14.35
CA SER A 224 8.19 13.53 -14.47
C SER A 224 8.39 12.14 -15.08
N ASP A 225 7.48 11.21 -14.87
CA ASP A 225 7.59 9.83 -15.37
C ASP A 225 6.35 9.38 -16.17
N GLY A 226 5.43 10.31 -16.47
CA GLY A 226 4.19 10.05 -17.22
C GLY A 226 3.12 9.25 -16.45
N PHE A 227 3.45 8.62 -15.32
CA PHE A 227 2.48 7.85 -14.51
C PHE A 227 1.60 8.76 -13.65
N LEU A 228 2.17 9.85 -13.14
CA LEU A 228 1.45 10.84 -12.35
C LEU A 228 1.56 12.21 -13.06
N PRO A 229 0.65 12.53 -14.00
CA PRO A 229 0.79 13.68 -14.89
C PRO A 229 0.81 15.06 -14.19
N LYS A 230 0.54 15.11 -12.89
CA LYS A 230 0.56 16.34 -12.08
C LYS A 230 1.67 16.37 -11.02
N GLU A 231 2.39 15.27 -10.80
CA GLU A 231 3.40 15.21 -9.75
C GLU A 231 4.80 15.29 -10.36
N THR A 232 5.42 16.46 -10.21
CA THR A 232 6.86 16.60 -10.43
C THR A 232 7.58 15.96 -9.25
N ARG A 233 8.41 14.97 -9.53
CA ARG A 233 9.27 14.32 -8.55
C ARG A 233 10.54 15.14 -8.38
N THR A 234 11.09 15.16 -7.17
CA THR A 234 12.36 15.80 -6.89
C THR A 234 13.31 14.81 -6.23
N THR A 235 14.59 14.90 -6.57
CA THR A 235 15.65 14.11 -5.94
C THR A 235 16.75 15.06 -5.49
N PRO A 236 16.87 15.33 -4.17
CA PRO A 236 17.91 16.19 -3.65
C PRO A 236 19.27 15.52 -3.77
N PHE A 237 20.33 16.32 -3.90
CA PHE A 237 21.70 15.85 -3.87
C PHE A 237 22.60 16.91 -3.22
N ALA A 238 23.67 16.45 -2.59
CA ALA A 238 24.74 17.31 -2.10
C ALA A 238 26.05 16.52 -2.12
N PHE A 239 27.08 17.13 -2.69
CA PHE A 239 28.40 16.56 -2.83
C PHE A 239 29.46 17.58 -2.38
N ARG A 240 30.46 17.12 -1.64
CA ARG A 240 31.64 17.92 -1.26
C ARG A 240 32.87 17.37 -1.95
N TYR A 241 33.65 18.25 -2.56
CA TYR A 241 34.93 17.88 -3.17
C TYR A 241 36.01 17.75 -2.09
N ARG A 242 36.81 16.68 -2.15
CA ARG A 242 37.97 16.47 -1.28
C ARG A 242 39.22 16.31 -2.12
N LEU A 243 40.21 17.17 -1.89
CA LEU A 243 41.43 17.19 -2.69
C LEU A 243 42.25 15.89 -2.60
N GLY A 244 42.35 15.29 -1.41
CA GLY A 244 43.19 14.12 -1.17
C GLY A 244 42.84 12.94 -2.07
N ASP A 245 41.56 12.63 -2.16
CA ASP A 245 41.04 11.51 -2.96
C ASP A 245 40.74 11.93 -4.42
N LYS A 246 40.79 13.25 -4.70
CA LYS A 246 40.30 13.87 -5.95
C LYS A 246 38.88 13.41 -6.31
N ASP A 247 38.06 13.19 -5.28
CA ASP A 247 36.73 12.60 -5.42
C ASP A 247 35.66 13.45 -4.70
N TRP A 248 34.41 13.15 -5.01
CA TRP A 248 33.23 13.80 -4.46
C TRP A 248 32.52 12.86 -3.50
N PHE A 249 32.25 13.35 -2.28
CA PHE A 249 31.57 12.59 -1.25
C PHE A 249 30.17 13.14 -1.03
N VAL A 250 29.23 12.25 -0.71
CA VAL A 250 27.87 12.65 -0.32
C VAL A 250 27.94 13.51 0.93
N TYR A 251 27.35 14.70 0.88
CA TYR A 251 27.34 15.64 1.98
C TYR A 251 25.98 15.60 2.67
N SER A 252 25.92 15.08 3.89
CA SER A 252 24.67 15.01 4.68
C SER A 252 24.35 16.30 5.43
N GLY A 253 25.28 17.26 5.49
CA GLY A 253 25.11 18.50 6.25
C GLY A 253 25.28 18.36 7.77
N GLU A 254 25.50 17.14 8.29
CA GLU A 254 25.57 16.86 9.73
C GLU A 254 27.00 16.74 10.29
N GLU A 255 28.03 16.71 9.43
CA GLU A 255 29.44 16.49 9.85
C GLU A 255 30.22 17.80 10.16
N GLU A 256 29.60 18.75 10.85
CA GLU A 256 30.31 19.91 11.41
C GLU A 256 30.22 19.91 12.94
N ASN A 257 31.06 19.07 13.56
CA ASN A 257 31.57 19.24 14.92
C ASN A 257 33.00 18.69 15.00
#